data_AF-A0A0C2CTL3-F1
#
_entry.id   AF-A0A0C2CTL3-F1
#
_cell.length_a   1.000
_cell.length_b   1.000
_cell.length_c   1.000
_cell.angle_alpha   90.00
_cell.angle_beta   90.00
_cell.angle_gamma   90.00
#
_symmetry.space_group_name_H-M   'P 1'
#
loop_
_entity.id
_entity.type
_entity.pdbx_description
1 polymer ?
#
loop_
_entity_poly.entity_id
_entity_poly.type
_entity_poly.pdbx_seq_one_letter_code
_entity_poly.pdbx_strand_id
1 'polypeptide(L)'
;MIVGPIPEFDNTPGKTKTKRAKRGRKAIKAKDATQISACCRTITSRNPAVSDNSALGLFFTCPGSGRRHGTVDSEEYHCTIHDVTFADVAPDETDVSIFSLVRMISIYENEADIDKNRFLMRSPNHNFVTIDGAEKAYTFYKRNCEHVLKASLVHDGSKIAMASKEVDIEISQLNDLTNAGVQFPQSNFWEDVNVCSPTAEGVDIIIYRDLKNVINAVGTVEGMHTCIFLTPTSEKPYDAKKWQALGMTLISLVRLGTKLLAVSSPRGKQHGALTERIHWTRSISSENQQLPCGGTSSGTLV
;
A
#
# COMPACT_ATOMS: atom_id res chain seq x y z
N MET A 1 35.23 1.41 -62.58
CA MET A 1 35.48 1.53 -61.12
C MET A 1 35.54 0.12 -60.56
N ILE A 2 36.47 -0.15 -59.65
CA ILE A 2 36.86 -1.52 -59.26
C ILE A 2 35.98 -1.98 -58.09
N VAL A 3 35.35 -3.15 -58.23
CA VAL A 3 34.61 -3.81 -57.15
C VAL A 3 35.64 -4.51 -56.25
N GLY A 4 35.79 -4.02 -55.01
CA GLY A 4 36.65 -4.64 -54.00
C GLY A 4 36.04 -5.93 -53.44
N PRO A 5 36.86 -6.91 -53.01
CA PRO A 5 36.35 -8.18 -52.51
C PRO A 5 35.70 -8.04 -51.12
N ILE A 6 34.67 -8.85 -50.89
CA ILE A 6 33.95 -8.97 -49.63
C ILE A 6 34.82 -9.72 -48.62
N PRO A 7 34.97 -9.28 -47.36
CA PRO A 7 35.69 -10.03 -46.34
C PRO A 7 34.96 -11.32 -45.97
N GLU A 8 35.63 -12.47 -46.07
CA GLU A 8 35.14 -13.75 -45.54
C GLU A 8 35.17 -13.72 -44.01
N PHE A 9 34.07 -14.12 -43.37
CA PHE A 9 34.01 -14.29 -41.92
C PHE A 9 34.60 -15.65 -41.52
N ASP A 10 35.81 -15.61 -40.97
CA ASP A 10 36.48 -16.76 -40.36
C ASP A 10 35.68 -17.25 -39.13
N ASN A 11 35.07 -18.44 -39.26
CA ASN A 11 34.30 -19.10 -38.21
C ASN A 11 35.16 -20.06 -37.35
N THR A 12 36.43 -19.75 -37.14
CA THR A 12 37.29 -20.50 -36.22
C THR A 12 36.88 -20.24 -34.75
N PRO A 13 36.49 -21.26 -33.97
CA PRO A 13 36.06 -21.07 -32.59
C PRO A 13 37.24 -20.66 -31.69
N GLY A 14 37.22 -19.40 -31.24
CA GLY A 14 38.25 -18.81 -30.38
C GLY A 14 38.39 -19.53 -29.04
N LYS A 15 39.44 -20.37 -28.90
CA LYS A 15 39.77 -21.07 -27.65
C LYS A 15 40.36 -20.12 -26.60
N THR A 16 39.52 -19.34 -25.93
CA THR A 16 39.88 -18.52 -24.77
C THR A 16 40.30 -19.40 -23.59
N LYS A 17 41.61 -19.54 -23.37
CA LYS A 17 42.18 -20.27 -22.23
C LYS A 17 42.05 -19.48 -20.92
N THR A 18 40.89 -19.54 -20.27
CA THR A 18 40.73 -19.05 -18.89
C THR A 18 41.44 -19.98 -17.90
N LYS A 19 42.65 -19.59 -17.48
CA LYS A 19 43.47 -20.33 -16.51
C LYS A 19 42.86 -20.23 -15.11
N ARG A 20 41.95 -21.16 -14.77
CA ARG A 20 41.30 -21.26 -13.45
C ARG A 20 42.34 -21.49 -12.35
N ALA A 21 42.69 -20.43 -11.62
CA ALA A 21 43.57 -20.52 -10.45
C ALA A 21 42.87 -21.31 -9.32
N LYS A 22 43.44 -22.46 -8.92
CA LYS A 22 43.04 -23.17 -7.69
C LYS A 22 43.51 -22.35 -6.48
N ARG A 23 42.65 -21.53 -5.88
CA ARG A 23 42.84 -21.11 -4.48
C ARG A 23 42.56 -22.31 -3.58
N GLY A 24 43.58 -22.74 -2.83
CA GLY A 24 43.47 -23.87 -1.91
C GLY A 24 42.54 -23.56 -0.73
N ARG A 25 41.73 -24.56 -0.33
CA ARG A 25 40.99 -24.51 0.94
C ARG A 25 41.97 -24.61 2.10
N LYS A 26 42.26 -23.50 2.79
CA LYS A 26 42.75 -23.57 4.17
C LYS A 26 41.55 -23.82 5.08
N ALA A 27 41.56 -24.94 5.79
CA ALA A 27 40.59 -25.19 6.86
C ALA A 27 40.88 -24.22 8.00
N ILE A 28 39.97 -23.26 8.23
CA ILE A 28 39.96 -22.45 9.44
C ILE A 28 39.02 -23.16 10.42
N LYS A 29 39.52 -23.41 11.64
CA LYS A 29 38.81 -24.17 12.67
C LYS A 29 37.50 -23.47 13.01
N ALA A 30 36.44 -24.25 13.18
CA ALA A 30 35.23 -23.78 13.84
C ALA A 30 35.60 -23.27 15.24
N LYS A 31 35.18 -22.05 15.54
CA LYS A 31 34.99 -21.53 16.89
C LYS A 31 33.54 -21.04 16.95
N ASP A 32 32.91 -21.30 18.08
CA ASP A 32 31.46 -21.26 18.20
C ASP A 32 30.87 -19.89 17.86
N ALA A 33 29.87 -19.91 16.99
CA ALA A 33 29.14 -18.73 16.58
C ALA A 33 28.08 -18.40 17.63
N THR A 34 28.45 -17.61 18.64
CA THR A 34 27.47 -16.90 19.45
C THR A 34 26.85 -15.80 18.60
N GLN A 35 25.84 -16.15 17.78
CA GLN A 35 25.01 -15.19 17.06
C GLN A 35 24.19 -14.36 18.04
N ILE A 36 24.79 -13.28 18.55
CA ILE A 36 24.01 -12.14 19.02
C ILE A 36 23.76 -11.28 17.79
N SER A 37 22.57 -11.43 17.20
CA SER A 37 22.08 -10.50 16.20
C SER A 37 22.18 -9.09 16.78
N ALA A 38 22.88 -8.20 16.08
CA ALA A 38 23.06 -6.83 16.50
C ALA A 38 21.78 -6.03 16.23
N CYS A 39 20.73 -6.31 17.02
CA CYS A 39 19.49 -5.55 17.01
C CYS A 39 19.82 -4.06 17.13
N CYS A 40 19.36 -3.27 16.17
CA CYS A 40 19.66 -1.84 16.05
C CYS A 40 19.32 -1.12 17.38
N ARG A 41 20.35 -0.75 18.15
CA ARG A 41 20.18 -0.08 19.43
C ARG A 41 19.90 1.40 19.22
N THR A 42 18.62 1.76 19.27
CA THR A 42 18.17 3.12 19.61
C THR A 42 18.69 3.48 20.99
N ILE A 43 19.42 4.60 21.10
CA ILE A 43 20.03 5.03 22.36
C ILE A 43 19.14 6.11 22.98
N THR A 44 18.41 5.75 24.03
CA THR A 44 17.74 6.71 24.92
C THR A 44 18.55 6.89 26.21
N SER A 45 18.91 8.13 26.52
CA SER A 45 19.24 8.57 27.89
C SER A 45 18.00 8.30 28.79
N ARG A 46 18.06 7.98 30.08
CA ARG A 46 19.07 8.29 31.11
C ARG A 46 19.42 7.08 32.01
N ASN A 47 18.79 5.92 31.79
CA ASN A 47 19.04 4.69 32.52
C ASN A 47 18.76 3.46 31.62
N PRO A 48 19.79 2.85 30.99
CA PRO A 48 19.63 1.81 29.97
C PRO A 48 19.12 0.46 30.52
N ALA A 49 18.87 0.34 31.83
CA ALA A 49 18.32 -0.86 32.46
C ALA A 49 16.78 -0.86 32.56
N VAL A 50 16.09 0.23 32.20
CA VAL A 50 14.67 0.44 32.53
C VAL A 50 13.75 0.53 31.30
N SER A 51 14.29 0.75 30.09
CA SER A 51 13.49 0.94 28.87
C SER A 51 14.21 0.39 27.63
N ASP A 52 13.80 -0.80 27.16
CA ASP A 52 14.26 -1.40 25.90
C ASP A 52 13.52 -0.75 24.72
N ASN A 53 14.00 0.42 24.29
CA ASN A 53 13.43 1.16 23.16
C ASN A 53 13.85 0.60 21.77
N SER A 54 14.49 -0.57 21.70
CA SER A 54 14.93 -1.17 20.42
C SER A 54 13.78 -1.39 19.43
N ALA A 55 12.58 -1.69 19.94
CA ALA A 55 11.37 -1.83 19.12
C ALA A 55 10.88 -0.53 18.47
N LEU A 56 11.37 0.64 18.91
CA LEU A 56 11.05 1.94 18.30
C LEU A 56 12.04 2.35 17.20
N GLY A 57 13.11 1.58 16.96
CA GLY A 57 14.07 1.87 15.90
C GLY A 57 13.52 1.61 14.50
N LEU A 58 13.88 2.46 13.52
CA LEU A 58 13.35 2.36 12.16
C LEU A 58 13.68 1.03 11.46
N PHE A 59 14.81 0.40 11.79
CA PHE A 59 15.20 -0.93 11.29
C PHE A 59 14.71 -2.08 12.19
N PHE A 60 13.75 -1.84 13.10
CA PHE A 60 13.17 -2.91 13.89
C PHE A 60 12.37 -3.87 13.02
N THR A 61 12.74 -5.15 13.07
CA THR A 61 11.97 -6.27 12.52
C THR A 61 11.34 -7.02 13.68
N CYS A 62 10.02 -7.21 13.63
CA CYS A 62 9.32 -7.92 14.69
C CYS A 62 9.70 -9.41 14.70
N PRO A 63 10.04 -10.01 15.85
CA PRO A 63 10.32 -11.46 15.93
C PRO A 63 9.06 -12.34 15.79
N GLY A 64 7.87 -11.73 15.72
CA GLY A 64 6.58 -12.42 15.65
C GLY A 64 5.97 -12.73 17.01
N SER A 65 4.98 -13.61 17.01
CA SER A 65 4.28 -14.06 18.22
C SER A 65 5.08 -15.13 18.97
N GLY A 66 4.91 -15.19 20.29
CA GLY A 66 5.54 -16.18 21.18
C GLY A 66 6.48 -15.58 22.21
N ARG A 67 7.33 -16.42 22.82
CA ARG A 67 8.27 -16.01 23.88
C ARG A 67 9.62 -15.58 23.31
N ARG A 68 10.15 -14.44 23.77
CA ARG A 68 11.56 -14.07 23.57
C ARG A 68 12.47 -15.15 24.19
N HIS A 69 13.25 -15.84 23.36
CA HIS A 69 14.25 -16.79 23.85
C HIS A 69 15.35 -16.04 24.62
N GLY A 70 15.51 -16.32 25.90
CA GLY A 70 16.61 -15.80 26.74
C GLY A 70 16.22 -14.69 27.73
N THR A 71 14.95 -14.26 27.79
CA THR A 71 14.45 -13.39 28.88
C THR A 71 13.83 -14.22 30.01
N VAL A 72 13.98 -13.76 31.25
CA VAL A 72 13.38 -14.42 32.44
C VAL A 72 11.86 -14.23 32.46
N ASP A 73 11.38 -13.13 31.89
CA ASP A 73 9.95 -12.84 31.76
C ASP A 73 9.26 -13.82 30.81
N SER A 74 8.25 -14.51 31.33
CA SER A 74 7.36 -15.40 30.57
C SER A 74 6.26 -14.64 29.81
N GLU A 75 6.51 -13.38 29.44
CA GLU A 75 5.57 -12.63 28.62
C GLU A 75 5.52 -13.22 27.21
N GLU A 76 4.36 -13.73 26.85
CA GLU A 76 4.02 -14.20 25.52
C GLU A 76 3.52 -13.01 24.70
N TYR A 77 4.14 -12.75 23.56
CA TYR A 77 3.78 -11.63 22.70
C TYR A 77 2.78 -12.10 21.62
N HIS A 78 1.76 -11.29 21.38
CA HIS A 78 0.74 -11.49 20.35
C HIS A 78 0.92 -10.42 19.26
N CYS A 79 1.78 -10.71 18.28
CA CYS A 79 2.06 -9.84 17.13
C CYS A 79 1.48 -10.44 15.85
N THR A 80 0.54 -9.74 15.23
CA THR A 80 -0.11 -10.10 13.95
C THR A 80 0.61 -9.50 12.73
N ILE A 81 1.71 -8.77 12.93
CA ILE A 81 2.46 -8.05 11.89
C ILE A 81 3.00 -8.93 10.74
N HIS A 82 3.13 -10.25 10.95
CA HIS A 82 3.50 -11.22 9.90
C HIS A 82 2.30 -11.87 9.21
N ASP A 83 1.11 -11.77 9.81
CA ASP A 83 -0.15 -12.30 9.26
C ASP A 83 -0.90 -11.25 8.42
N VAL A 84 -0.58 -9.96 8.63
CA VAL A 84 -1.09 -8.86 7.79
C VAL A 84 -0.30 -8.83 6.49
N THR A 85 -1.02 -8.94 5.39
CA THR A 85 -0.36 -9.04 4.10
C THR A 85 0.00 -7.67 3.59
N PHE A 86 1.06 -7.69 2.80
CA PHE A 86 1.20 -6.78 1.71
C PHE A 86 0.22 -7.13 0.55
N ALA A 87 -1.06 -7.36 0.83
CA ALA A 87 -2.19 -7.17 -0.09
C ALA A 87 -3.29 -6.33 0.61
N ASP A 88 -3.19 -6.23 1.94
CA ASP A 88 -3.52 -5.05 2.73
C ASP A 88 -2.45 -3.93 2.55
N VAL A 89 -1.35 -4.25 1.79
CA VAL A 89 -0.46 -3.35 0.99
C VAL A 89 -0.03 -3.98 -0.38
N ALA A 90 1.25 -4.33 -0.68
CA ALA A 90 1.71 -4.86 -2.01
C ALA A 90 2.79 -6.01 -1.99
N PRO A 91 2.52 -7.25 -2.49
CA PRO A 91 2.86 -8.57 -1.87
C PRO A 91 4.32 -9.05 -1.99
N ASP A 92 4.63 -10.17 -1.31
CA ASP A 92 5.84 -11.02 -1.43
C ASP A 92 7.18 -10.53 -0.79
N GLU A 93 7.20 -9.54 0.11
CA GLU A 93 8.41 -9.25 0.93
C GLU A 93 8.48 -10.11 2.21
N THR A 94 9.65 -10.72 2.48
CA THR A 94 9.91 -11.53 3.69
C THR A 94 10.35 -10.73 4.90
N ASP A 95 10.84 -9.50 4.70
CA ASP A 95 11.40 -8.65 5.75
C ASP A 95 10.48 -7.46 6.04
N VAL A 96 9.43 -7.70 6.84
CA VAL A 96 8.63 -6.63 7.47
C VAL A 96 9.43 -6.02 8.62
N SER A 97 10.31 -5.09 8.25
CA SER A 97 10.87 -4.07 9.14
C SER A 97 9.99 -2.82 9.11
N ILE A 98 10.12 -1.93 10.09
CA ILE A 98 9.42 -0.64 10.02
C ILE A 98 9.89 0.14 8.77
N PHE A 99 11.19 0.14 8.48
CA PHE A 99 11.78 0.82 7.32
C PHE A 99 11.22 0.35 5.97
N SER A 100 11.05 -0.96 5.75
CA SER A 100 10.46 -1.48 4.51
C SER A 100 9.00 -1.03 4.37
N LEU A 101 8.21 -1.00 5.46
CA LEU A 101 6.87 -0.42 5.43
C LEU A 101 6.89 1.08 5.11
N VAL A 102 7.79 1.87 5.71
CA VAL A 102 7.96 3.31 5.37
C VAL A 102 8.27 3.49 3.89
N ARG A 103 9.25 2.75 3.36
CA ARG A 103 9.66 2.77 1.96
C ARG A 103 8.48 2.51 1.03
N MET A 104 7.73 1.46 1.32
CA MET A 104 6.63 0.98 0.49
C MET A 104 5.43 1.93 0.53
N ILE A 105 5.03 2.45 1.70
CA ILE A 105 3.99 3.50 1.79
C ILE A 105 4.43 4.75 1.03
N SER A 106 5.66 5.20 1.26
CA SER A 106 6.19 6.40 0.59
C SER A 106 6.14 6.28 -0.93
N ILE A 107 6.58 5.16 -1.50
CA ILE A 107 6.47 4.88 -2.94
C ILE A 107 5.01 4.84 -3.38
N TYR A 108 4.14 4.16 -2.61
CA TYR A 108 2.72 4.01 -2.96
C TYR A 108 2.03 5.36 -3.17
N GLU A 109 2.29 6.31 -2.27
CA GLU A 109 1.59 7.60 -2.20
C GLU A 109 2.22 8.71 -3.08
N ASN A 110 3.42 8.48 -3.63
CA ASN A 110 4.14 9.48 -4.42
C ASN A 110 4.39 9.07 -5.89
N GLU A 111 4.22 7.80 -6.26
CA GLU A 111 4.37 7.33 -7.65
C GLU A 111 3.01 7.09 -8.34
N ALA A 112 2.65 7.97 -9.27
CA ALA A 112 1.38 7.93 -10.00
C ALA A 112 1.36 6.91 -11.15
N ASP A 113 2.51 6.55 -11.72
CA ASP A 113 2.58 5.46 -12.70
C ASP A 113 2.51 4.12 -11.97
N ILE A 114 1.40 3.38 -12.16
CA ILE A 114 1.11 2.13 -11.44
C ILE A 114 2.18 1.05 -11.69
N ASP A 115 2.76 0.98 -12.89
CA ASP A 115 3.74 -0.06 -13.21
C ASP A 115 5.14 0.32 -12.73
N LYS A 116 5.47 1.62 -12.76
CA LYS A 116 6.65 2.17 -12.08
C LYS A 116 6.55 2.00 -10.56
N ASN A 117 5.39 2.27 -9.96
CA ASN A 117 5.10 2.08 -8.54
C ASN A 117 5.36 0.62 -8.11
N ARG A 118 4.77 -0.35 -8.83
CA ARG A 118 5.03 -1.79 -8.65
C ARG A 118 6.50 -2.19 -8.84
N PHE A 119 7.21 -1.55 -9.77
CA PHE A 119 8.63 -1.81 -10.02
C PHE A 119 9.53 -1.28 -8.90
N LEU A 120 9.28 -0.04 -8.44
CA LEU A 120 10.01 0.60 -7.35
C LEU A 120 9.76 -0.10 -6.02
N MET A 121 8.51 -0.52 -5.74
CA MET A 121 8.17 -1.34 -4.59
C MET A 121 9.01 -2.61 -4.52
N ARG A 122 9.14 -3.36 -5.63
CA ARG A 122 9.97 -4.58 -5.71
C ARG A 122 11.48 -4.33 -5.74
N SER A 123 11.92 -3.08 -5.71
CA SER A 123 13.33 -2.69 -5.81
C SER A 123 13.87 -2.31 -4.43
N PRO A 124 14.46 -3.25 -3.65
CA PRO A 124 14.93 -2.95 -2.28
C PRO A 124 16.04 -1.89 -2.23
N ASN A 125 16.74 -1.65 -3.35
CA ASN A 125 17.74 -0.61 -3.48
C ASN A 125 17.14 0.81 -3.65
N HIS A 126 15.82 0.94 -3.86
CA HIS A 126 15.15 2.23 -4.05
C HIS A 126 14.72 2.82 -2.71
N ASN A 127 15.65 3.53 -2.06
CA ASN A 127 15.45 4.18 -0.77
C ASN A 127 14.67 5.50 -0.90
N PHE A 128 13.39 5.43 -1.26
CA PHE A 128 12.46 6.56 -1.18
C PHE A 128 11.62 6.46 0.10
N VAL A 129 11.72 7.45 0.98
CA VAL A 129 11.01 7.52 2.26
C VAL A 129 10.54 8.94 2.56
N THR A 130 9.36 9.07 3.16
CA THR A 130 8.76 10.35 3.57
C THR A 130 8.41 10.34 5.06
N ILE A 131 8.22 11.53 5.65
CA ILE A 131 7.77 11.68 7.04
C ILE A 131 6.39 11.05 7.22
N ASP A 132 5.43 11.39 6.35
CA ASP A 132 4.08 10.84 6.34
C ASP A 132 4.09 9.30 6.22
N GLY A 133 4.93 8.73 5.35
CA GLY A 133 5.15 7.28 5.28
C GLY A 133 5.67 6.66 6.57
N ALA A 134 6.48 7.39 7.36
CA ALA A 134 6.94 6.95 8.67
C ALA A 134 5.82 7.03 9.73
N GLU A 135 5.09 8.14 9.80
CA GLU A 135 3.95 8.33 10.69
C GLU A 135 2.89 7.23 10.50
N LYS A 136 2.56 6.91 9.25
CA LYS A 136 1.65 5.83 8.86
C LYS A 136 2.19 4.45 9.25
N ALA A 137 3.44 4.15 8.92
CA ALA A 137 4.07 2.86 9.23
C ALA A 137 4.11 2.59 10.74
N TYR A 138 4.54 3.55 11.56
CA TYR A 138 4.57 3.36 13.01
C TYR A 138 3.16 3.25 13.61
N THR A 139 2.15 3.91 13.05
CA THR A 139 0.75 3.76 13.48
C THR A 139 0.25 2.34 13.19
N PHE A 140 0.60 1.77 12.03
CA PHE A 140 0.34 0.36 11.69
C PHE A 140 1.07 -0.62 12.63
N TYR A 141 2.34 -0.38 12.94
CA TYR A 141 3.11 -1.23 13.87
C TYR A 141 2.58 -1.15 15.29
N LYS A 142 2.22 0.04 15.80
CA LYS A 142 1.61 0.21 17.13
C LYS A 142 0.32 -0.60 17.28
N ARG A 143 -0.44 -0.80 16.19
CA ARG A 143 -1.62 -1.66 16.15
C ARG A 143 -1.29 -3.15 16.16
N ASN A 144 -0.37 -3.58 15.28
CA ASN A 144 -0.19 -5.00 14.92
C ASN A 144 1.03 -5.66 15.60
N CYS A 145 1.83 -4.90 16.35
CA CYS A 145 3.04 -5.37 17.00
C CYS A 145 3.07 -4.95 18.48
N GLU A 146 2.80 -5.90 19.38
CA GLU A 146 2.84 -5.68 20.83
C GLU A 146 4.20 -5.20 21.33
N HIS A 147 5.31 -5.57 20.67
CA HIS A 147 6.64 -5.05 20.98
C HIS A 147 6.72 -3.52 20.81
N VAL A 148 6.19 -3.00 19.69
CA VAL A 148 6.16 -1.54 19.42
C VAL A 148 5.17 -0.85 20.35
N LEU A 149 4.01 -1.47 20.61
CA LEU A 149 3.03 -0.95 21.56
C LEU A 149 3.60 -0.82 22.97
N LYS A 150 4.20 -1.88 23.53
CA LYS A 150 4.83 -1.86 24.86
C LYS A 150 5.95 -0.83 24.94
N ALA A 151 6.86 -0.82 23.96
CA ALA A 151 7.92 0.19 23.92
C ALA A 151 7.35 1.62 23.85
N SER A 152 6.32 1.86 23.04
CA SER A 152 5.62 3.16 22.96
C SER A 152 4.92 3.56 24.26
N LEU A 153 4.51 2.62 25.11
CA LEU A 153 3.86 2.91 26.40
C LEU A 153 4.86 3.23 27.53
N VAL A 154 6.09 2.70 27.46
CA VAL A 154 7.16 3.00 28.43
C VAL A 154 8.08 4.14 27.99
N HIS A 155 7.95 4.60 26.75
CA HIS A 155 8.72 5.71 26.20
C HIS A 155 8.25 7.05 26.76
N ASP A 156 9.19 7.88 27.24
CA ASP A 156 8.93 9.16 27.91
C ASP A 156 8.66 10.34 26.94
N GLY A 157 8.66 10.07 25.63
CA GLY A 157 8.52 11.08 24.58
C GLY A 157 9.82 11.84 24.26
N SER A 158 10.96 11.45 24.86
CA SER A 158 12.27 11.99 24.50
C SER A 158 12.66 11.67 23.05
N LYS A 159 13.65 12.39 22.50
CA LYS A 159 14.10 12.13 21.13
C LYS A 159 14.92 10.85 21.05
N ILE A 160 14.57 9.99 20.10
CA ILE A 160 15.36 8.81 19.75
C ILE A 160 16.49 9.20 18.80
N ALA A 161 17.69 8.67 19.05
CA ALA A 161 18.83 8.76 18.16
C ALA A 161 19.24 7.38 17.63
N MET A 162 19.34 7.27 16.31
CA MET A 162 19.82 6.09 15.59
C MET A 162 21.36 6.08 15.58
N ALA A 163 21.96 5.00 16.08
CA ALA A 163 23.41 4.86 16.20
C ALA A 163 24.10 4.36 14.92
N SER A 164 23.34 3.83 13.96
CA SER A 164 23.84 3.25 12.72
C SER A 164 22.83 3.46 11.58
N LYS A 165 23.34 3.56 10.35
CA LYS A 165 22.54 3.50 9.12
C LYS A 165 22.77 2.18 8.40
N GLU A 166 21.70 1.49 8.02
CA GLU A 166 21.73 0.29 7.18
C GLU A 166 21.49 0.63 5.70
N VAL A 167 21.02 1.84 5.42
CA VAL A 167 20.67 2.36 4.09
C VAL A 167 21.38 3.70 3.81
N ASP A 168 21.41 4.13 2.55
CA ASP A 168 22.07 5.37 2.17
C ASP A 168 21.17 6.61 2.36
N ILE A 169 20.91 6.92 3.62
CA ILE A 169 20.17 8.10 4.09
C ILE A 169 21.03 8.84 5.12
N GLU A 170 20.88 10.16 5.25
CA GLU A 170 21.58 10.93 6.27
C GLU A 170 21.06 10.59 7.68
N ILE A 171 21.94 10.51 8.68
CA ILE A 171 21.56 10.17 10.06
C ILE A 171 20.59 11.20 10.67
N SER A 172 20.68 12.47 10.27
CA SER A 172 19.74 13.54 10.65
C SER A 172 18.32 13.20 10.17
N GLN A 173 18.14 13.01 8.87
CA GLN A 173 16.87 12.60 8.24
C GLN A 173 16.35 11.28 8.83
N LEU A 174 17.23 10.31 9.11
CA LEU A 174 16.87 9.04 9.73
C LEU A 174 16.30 9.24 11.15
N ASN A 175 16.90 10.14 11.93
CA ASN A 175 16.38 10.54 13.24
C ASN A 175 15.05 11.27 13.11
N ASP A 176 14.90 12.19 12.15
CA ASP A 176 13.66 12.93 11.97
C ASP A 176 12.49 12.01 11.58
N LEU A 177 12.71 11.07 10.65
CA LEU A 177 11.75 10.00 10.30
C LEU A 177 11.37 9.14 11.51
N THR A 178 12.37 8.70 12.30
CA THR A 178 12.16 7.88 13.51
C THR A 178 11.35 8.65 14.56
N ASN A 179 11.68 9.92 14.80
CA ASN A 179 11.01 10.72 15.83
C ASN A 179 9.58 11.11 15.43
N ALA A 180 9.33 11.50 14.17
CA ALA A 180 7.98 11.74 13.68
C ALA A 180 7.13 10.46 13.77
N GLY A 181 7.67 9.33 13.29
CA GLY A 181 7.05 8.02 13.39
C GLY A 181 6.72 7.60 14.83
N VAL A 182 7.57 7.89 15.82
CA VAL A 182 7.29 7.54 17.24
C VAL A 182 6.32 8.52 17.93
N GLN A 183 6.27 9.78 17.48
CA GLN A 183 5.40 10.80 18.07
C GLN A 183 3.97 10.73 17.52
N PHE A 184 3.79 10.62 16.21
CA PHE A 184 2.48 10.68 15.56
C PHE A 184 1.43 9.65 16.10
N PRO A 185 1.77 8.37 16.33
CA PRO A 185 0.83 7.38 16.85
C PRO A 185 0.42 7.61 18.31
N GLN A 186 1.01 8.57 19.02
CA GLN A 186 0.60 8.90 20.39
C GLN A 186 -0.77 9.57 20.44
N SER A 187 -1.13 10.34 19.41
CA SER A 187 -2.41 11.03 19.24
C SER A 187 -3.32 10.46 18.16
N ASN A 188 -2.82 9.57 17.30
CA ASN A 188 -3.54 9.07 16.12
C ASN A 188 -3.73 7.54 16.15
N PHE A 189 -4.84 7.07 15.58
CA PHE A 189 -5.18 5.65 15.44
C PHE A 189 -5.11 5.20 13.97
N TRP A 190 -4.83 3.93 13.74
CA TRP A 190 -4.73 3.37 12.38
C TRP A 190 -6.05 3.45 11.60
N GLU A 191 -7.20 3.40 12.29
CA GLU A 191 -8.53 3.57 11.69
C GLU A 191 -8.74 4.92 11.01
N ASP A 192 -8.06 5.97 11.48
CA ASP A 192 -8.20 7.35 10.99
C ASP A 192 -7.11 7.71 9.95
N VAL A 193 -6.12 6.84 9.76
CA VAL A 193 -5.05 7.01 8.79
C VAL A 193 -5.55 6.61 7.39
N ASN A 194 -5.48 7.55 6.45
CA ASN A 194 -5.76 7.30 5.05
C ASN A 194 -4.45 7.02 4.29
N VAL A 195 -4.41 5.91 3.56
CA VAL A 195 -3.30 5.56 2.65
C VAL A 195 -3.82 5.63 1.23
N CYS A 196 -3.36 6.62 0.45
CA CYS A 196 -3.88 6.88 -0.89
C CYS A 196 -2.76 6.86 -1.94
N SER A 197 -2.94 6.06 -2.99
CA SER A 197 -2.19 6.28 -4.23
C SER A 197 -2.39 7.73 -4.70
N PRO A 198 -1.39 8.40 -5.30
CA PRO A 198 -1.57 9.72 -5.87
C PRO A 198 -2.50 9.55 -7.07
N THR A 199 -3.78 9.86 -6.86
CA THR A 199 -4.78 9.77 -7.92
C THR A 199 -4.47 10.82 -8.98
N ALA A 200 -4.77 10.50 -10.23
CA ALA A 200 -4.84 11.54 -11.25
C ALA A 200 -5.85 12.59 -10.77
N GLU A 201 -5.47 13.88 -10.83
CA GLU A 201 -6.28 14.98 -10.32
C GLU A 201 -7.73 14.87 -10.80
N GLY A 202 -8.69 14.90 -9.87
CA GLY A 202 -10.12 14.73 -10.17
C GLY A 202 -10.65 13.28 -10.10
N VAL A 203 -9.92 12.34 -9.50
CA VAL A 203 -10.41 10.99 -9.18
C VAL A 203 -10.39 10.73 -7.67
N ASP A 204 -11.56 10.63 -7.05
CA ASP A 204 -11.74 10.20 -5.67
C ASP A 204 -12.00 8.69 -5.59
N ILE A 205 -11.17 7.97 -4.83
CA ILE A 205 -11.32 6.53 -4.60
C ILE A 205 -11.89 6.29 -3.21
N ILE A 206 -13.05 5.64 -3.12
CA ILE A 206 -13.76 5.44 -1.85
C ILE A 206 -13.92 3.94 -1.57
N ILE A 207 -13.12 3.44 -0.63
CA ILE A 207 -13.18 2.05 -0.14
C ILE A 207 -14.30 1.95 0.90
N TYR A 208 -15.21 1.00 0.74
CA TYR A 208 -16.40 0.87 1.58
C TYR A 208 -16.53 -0.53 2.20
N ARG A 209 -17.01 -0.60 3.46
CA ARG A 209 -17.30 -1.86 4.17
C ARG A 209 -18.79 -2.23 4.18
N ASP A 210 -19.68 -1.23 4.09
CA ASP A 210 -21.15 -1.39 3.95
C ASP A 210 -21.65 -0.47 2.83
N LEU A 211 -22.75 -0.84 2.16
CA LEU A 211 -23.38 -0.03 1.11
C LEU A 211 -23.85 1.34 1.63
N LYS A 212 -24.12 1.48 2.93
CA LYS A 212 -24.42 2.77 3.57
C LYS A 212 -23.29 3.79 3.41
N ASN A 213 -22.03 3.35 3.45
CA ASN A 213 -20.88 4.25 3.28
C ASN A 213 -20.88 4.86 1.87
N VAL A 214 -21.25 4.06 0.85
CA VAL A 214 -21.37 4.52 -0.53
C VAL A 214 -22.49 5.55 -0.67
N ILE A 215 -23.66 5.31 -0.06
CA ILE A 215 -24.79 6.25 -0.07
C ILE A 215 -24.39 7.60 0.53
N ASN A 216 -23.73 7.58 1.70
CA ASN A 216 -23.29 8.80 2.38
C ASN A 216 -22.24 9.56 1.56
N ALA A 217 -21.22 8.86 1.07
CA ALA A 217 -20.13 9.45 0.27
C ALA A 217 -20.64 10.07 -1.03
N VAL A 218 -21.53 9.36 -1.74
CA VAL A 218 -22.18 9.88 -2.96
C VAL A 218 -22.99 11.15 -2.68
N GLY A 219 -23.63 11.24 -1.51
CA GLY A 219 -24.42 12.41 -1.12
C GLY A 219 -23.60 13.66 -0.80
N THR A 220 -22.28 13.55 -0.60
CA THR A 220 -21.39 14.66 -0.23
C THR A 220 -20.53 15.20 -1.37
N VAL A 221 -20.46 14.53 -2.52
CA VAL A 221 -19.61 14.95 -3.65
C VAL A 221 -20.42 15.81 -4.63
N GLU A 222 -20.19 17.13 -4.58
CA GLU A 222 -20.68 18.06 -5.61
C GLU A 222 -19.87 17.94 -6.91
N GLY A 223 -20.51 18.19 -8.06
CA GLY A 223 -19.82 18.24 -9.36
C GLY A 223 -19.37 16.90 -9.96
N MET A 224 -19.72 15.74 -9.36
CA MET A 224 -19.28 14.43 -9.86
C MET A 224 -19.76 14.13 -11.29
N HIS A 225 -18.84 14.17 -12.26
CA HIS A 225 -19.12 13.87 -13.67
C HIS A 225 -19.21 12.36 -13.98
N THR A 226 -18.42 11.52 -13.30
CA THR A 226 -18.40 10.07 -13.51
C THR A 226 -18.32 9.35 -12.16
N CYS A 227 -19.16 8.33 -11.98
CA CYS A 227 -19.18 7.46 -10.81
C CYS A 227 -18.92 6.01 -11.27
N ILE A 228 -17.87 5.38 -10.73
CA ILE A 228 -17.57 3.96 -10.99
C ILE A 228 -17.88 3.16 -9.72
N PHE A 229 -18.96 2.40 -9.73
CA PHE A 229 -19.36 1.55 -8.62
C PHE A 229 -18.92 0.11 -8.85
N LEU A 230 -17.92 -0.33 -8.07
CA LEU A 230 -17.52 -1.73 -7.98
C LEU A 230 -18.39 -2.45 -6.95
N THR A 231 -19.09 -3.52 -7.36
CA THR A 231 -19.94 -4.30 -6.45
C THR A 231 -19.14 -5.00 -5.34
N PRO A 232 -19.73 -5.31 -4.18
CA PRO A 232 -19.03 -6.00 -3.10
C PRO A 232 -18.48 -7.36 -3.55
N THR A 233 -17.26 -7.69 -3.13
CA THR A 233 -16.60 -8.99 -3.34
C THR A 233 -17.10 -10.10 -2.40
N SER A 234 -17.86 -9.74 -1.35
CA SER A 234 -18.35 -10.72 -0.36
C SER A 234 -19.25 -11.78 -0.98
N GLU A 235 -19.00 -13.04 -0.60
CA GLU A 235 -19.86 -14.18 -0.93
C GLU A 235 -21.24 -14.10 -0.27
N LYS A 236 -21.36 -13.38 0.86
CA LYS A 236 -22.64 -13.22 1.55
C LYS A 236 -23.57 -12.28 0.77
N PRO A 237 -24.83 -12.67 0.51
CA PRO A 237 -25.79 -11.79 -0.12
C PRO A 237 -26.12 -10.62 0.81
N TYR A 238 -26.11 -9.40 0.26
CA TYR A 238 -26.57 -8.20 0.96
C TYR A 238 -28.11 -8.13 0.91
N ASP A 239 -28.71 -7.58 1.98
CA ASP A 239 -30.15 -7.32 2.07
C ASP A 239 -30.66 -6.50 0.86
N ALA A 240 -31.76 -6.95 0.27
CA ALA A 240 -32.44 -6.29 -0.84
C ALA A 240 -32.82 -4.84 -0.50
N LYS A 241 -33.17 -4.53 0.75
CA LYS A 241 -33.47 -3.15 1.17
C LYS A 241 -32.25 -2.23 1.06
N LYS A 242 -31.05 -2.72 1.44
CA LYS A 242 -29.79 -1.96 1.28
C LYS A 242 -29.45 -1.74 -0.19
N TRP A 243 -29.64 -2.76 -1.03
CA TRP A 243 -29.46 -2.64 -2.48
C TRP A 243 -30.43 -1.64 -3.12
N GLN A 244 -31.70 -1.64 -2.74
CA GLN A 244 -32.69 -0.70 -3.22
C GLN A 244 -32.35 0.75 -2.81
N ALA A 245 -31.95 0.96 -1.56
CA ALA A 245 -31.52 2.28 -1.08
C ALA A 245 -30.33 2.81 -1.91
N LEU A 246 -29.30 1.99 -2.13
CA LEU A 246 -28.16 2.36 -2.98
C LEU A 246 -28.60 2.63 -4.42
N GLY A 247 -29.44 1.77 -5.01
CA GLY A 247 -29.95 1.94 -6.36
C GLY A 247 -30.67 3.28 -6.55
N MET A 248 -31.51 3.68 -5.59
CA MET A 248 -32.19 4.98 -5.61
C MET A 248 -31.20 6.15 -5.55
N THR A 249 -30.16 6.07 -4.71
CA THR A 249 -29.11 7.10 -4.63
C THR A 249 -28.34 7.22 -5.94
N LEU A 250 -27.93 6.09 -6.54
CA LEU A 250 -27.22 6.07 -7.82
C LEU A 250 -28.10 6.54 -9.00
N ILE A 251 -29.40 6.24 -9.00
CA ILE A 251 -30.36 6.80 -9.96
C ILE A 251 -30.46 8.32 -9.81
N SER A 252 -30.41 8.86 -8.58
CA SER A 252 -30.41 10.30 -8.34
C SER A 252 -29.19 10.99 -8.98
N LEU A 253 -28.00 10.39 -8.87
CA LEU A 253 -26.80 10.89 -9.57
C LEU A 253 -26.98 10.94 -11.09
N VAL A 254 -27.46 9.84 -11.68
CA VAL A 254 -27.65 9.76 -13.14
C VAL A 254 -28.65 10.82 -13.62
N ARG A 255 -29.69 11.12 -12.82
CA ARG A 255 -30.65 12.20 -13.10
C ARG A 255 -30.04 13.61 -12.99
N LEU A 256 -28.95 13.78 -12.26
CA LEU A 256 -28.16 15.02 -12.18
C LEU A 256 -27.08 15.11 -13.28
N GLY A 257 -26.98 14.11 -14.17
CA GLY A 257 -26.04 14.10 -15.30
C GLY A 257 -24.74 13.32 -15.07
N THR A 258 -24.55 12.70 -13.90
CA THR A 258 -23.38 11.85 -13.64
C THR A 258 -23.42 10.57 -14.50
N LYS A 259 -22.31 10.25 -15.17
CA LYS A 259 -22.13 8.97 -15.86
C LYS A 259 -21.87 7.86 -14.84
N LEU A 260 -22.79 6.90 -14.71
CA LEU A 260 -22.63 5.75 -13.81
C LEU A 260 -22.12 4.52 -14.56
N LEU A 261 -21.02 3.93 -14.08
CA LEU A 261 -20.52 2.62 -14.50
C LEU A 261 -20.60 1.66 -13.32
N ALA A 262 -21.45 0.64 -13.41
CA ALA A 262 -21.52 -0.43 -12.40
C ALA A 262 -20.72 -1.65 -12.88
N VAL A 263 -19.72 -2.06 -12.10
CA VAL A 263 -18.81 -3.18 -12.43
C VAL A 263 -19.04 -4.31 -11.43
N SER A 264 -19.46 -5.47 -11.94
CA SER A 264 -19.60 -6.70 -11.14
C SER A 264 -18.23 -7.30 -10.85
N SER A 265 -17.91 -7.46 -9.57
CA SER A 265 -16.71 -8.15 -9.12
C SER A 265 -16.84 -9.66 -9.40
N PRO A 266 -15.76 -10.36 -9.78
CA PRO A 266 -15.82 -11.79 -10.07
C PRO A 266 -16.19 -12.57 -8.79
N ARG A 267 -17.40 -13.13 -8.76
CA ARG A 267 -17.87 -14.03 -7.71
C ARG A 267 -17.56 -15.46 -8.10
N GLY A 268 -17.30 -16.31 -7.10
CA GLY A 268 -16.97 -17.73 -7.30
C GLY A 268 -18.03 -18.51 -8.08
N LYS A 269 -17.70 -19.73 -8.52
CA LYS A 269 -18.44 -20.55 -9.51
C LYS A 269 -19.90 -20.96 -9.14
N GLN A 270 -20.51 -20.40 -8.11
CA GLN A 270 -21.91 -20.62 -7.75
C GLN A 270 -22.67 -19.28 -7.72
N HIS A 271 -23.87 -19.27 -8.32
CA HIS A 271 -24.82 -18.14 -8.50
C HIS A 271 -24.71 -17.35 -9.81
N GLY A 272 -25.18 -17.95 -10.92
CA GLY A 272 -25.52 -17.25 -12.17
C GLY A 272 -26.80 -16.39 -12.10
N ALA A 273 -27.25 -15.95 -10.93
CA ALA A 273 -28.56 -15.31 -10.70
C ALA A 273 -28.50 -13.80 -10.42
N LEU A 274 -27.32 -13.19 -10.36
CA LEU A 274 -27.14 -11.74 -10.17
C LEU A 274 -26.80 -10.98 -11.46
N THR A 275 -26.25 -11.68 -12.47
CA THR A 275 -25.90 -11.09 -13.77
C THR A 275 -27.13 -10.56 -14.52
N GLU A 276 -28.29 -11.20 -14.37
CA GLU A 276 -29.57 -10.71 -14.92
C GLU A 276 -30.08 -9.42 -14.26
N ARG A 277 -29.67 -9.12 -13.01
CA ARG A 277 -30.10 -7.88 -12.32
C ARG A 277 -29.29 -6.64 -12.68
N ILE A 278 -28.16 -6.80 -13.38
CA ILE A 278 -27.37 -5.67 -13.90
C ILE A 278 -27.86 -5.27 -15.31
N HIS A 279 -28.76 -6.05 -15.93
CA HIS A 279 -29.39 -5.71 -17.21
C HIS A 279 -30.38 -4.51 -17.14
N TRP A 280 -30.53 -3.85 -15.99
CA TRP A 280 -31.43 -2.73 -15.72
C TRP A 280 -30.96 -1.35 -16.25
N THR A 281 -30.22 -1.28 -17.36
CA THR A 281 -30.01 -0.02 -18.12
C THR A 281 -29.57 -0.24 -19.58
N ARG A 282 -30.33 -1.00 -20.38
CA ARG A 282 -30.21 -0.96 -21.86
C ARG A 282 -31.33 -0.16 -22.56
N SER A 283 -32.12 0.60 -21.81
CA SER A 283 -33.36 1.24 -22.29
C SER A 283 -33.58 2.69 -21.83
N ILE A 284 -32.52 3.43 -21.45
CA ILE A 284 -32.61 4.89 -21.17
C ILE A 284 -31.55 5.66 -21.99
N SER A 285 -31.28 5.21 -23.22
CA SER A 285 -30.38 5.90 -24.15
C SER A 285 -30.65 5.56 -25.63
N SER A 286 -31.92 5.47 -26.04
CA SER A 286 -32.28 5.29 -27.46
C SER A 286 -33.70 5.72 -27.85
N GLU A 287 -34.26 6.78 -27.26
CA GLU A 287 -35.52 7.37 -27.75
C GLU A 287 -35.65 8.86 -27.43
N ASN A 288 -35.06 9.68 -28.31
CA ASN A 288 -35.51 11.04 -28.65
C ASN A 288 -34.66 11.60 -29.81
N GLN A 289 -34.87 11.05 -31.01
CA GLN A 289 -34.57 11.73 -32.27
C GLN A 289 -35.88 11.86 -33.08
N GLN A 290 -36.01 13.00 -33.77
CA GLN A 290 -37.11 13.43 -34.66
C GLN A 290 -38.50 13.80 -34.05
N LEU A 291 -38.65 15.10 -33.73
CA LEU A 291 -39.54 16.09 -34.40
C LEU A 291 -41.10 15.92 -34.39
N PRO A 292 -41.91 16.98 -34.63
CA PRO A 292 -41.57 18.33 -35.12
C PRO A 292 -42.04 19.52 -34.28
N CYS A 293 -41.41 20.67 -34.50
CA CYS A 293 -41.85 21.97 -33.99
C CYS A 293 -43.04 22.50 -34.82
N GLY A 294 -44.25 22.43 -34.27
CA GLY A 294 -45.40 23.21 -34.75
C GLY A 294 -45.51 24.53 -33.99
N GLY A 295 -45.02 25.63 -34.57
CA GLY A 295 -45.02 26.96 -33.94
C GLY A 295 -45.61 28.03 -34.86
N THR A 296 -46.85 28.40 -34.63
CA THR A 296 -47.54 29.51 -35.31
C THR A 296 -46.86 30.85 -35.05
N SER A 297 -46.37 31.51 -36.10
CA SER A 297 -46.07 32.94 -36.10
C SER A 297 -47.29 33.73 -36.57
N SER A 298 -47.88 34.52 -35.69
CA SER A 298 -48.80 35.59 -36.09
C SER A 298 -47.98 36.80 -36.54
N GLY A 299 -48.19 37.23 -37.78
CA GLY A 299 -47.59 38.43 -38.35
C GLY A 299 -48.62 39.12 -39.24
N THR A 300 -49.01 40.34 -38.89
CA THR A 300 -49.95 41.19 -39.63
C THR A 300 -49.25 42.47 -40.04
N LEU A 301 -49.66 43.06 -41.17
CA LEU A 301 -49.06 44.21 -41.89
C LEU A 301 -47.82 43.79 -42.72
N VAL A 302 -47.76 44.03 -44.04
CA VAL A 302 -48.69 44.70 -45.00
C VAL A 302 -48.88 43.81 -46.23
#